data_AF-A0A945N044-F1
#
_entry.id   AF-A0A945N044-F1
#
_cell.length_a   1.000
_cell.length_b   1.000
_cell.length_c   1.000
_cell.angle_alpha   90.00
_cell.angle_beta   90.00
_cell.angle_gamma   90.00
#
_symmetry.space_group_name_H-M   'P 1'
#
loop_
_entity.id
_entity.type
_entity.pdbx_description
1 polymer ?
#
loop_
_entity_poly.entity_id
_entity_poly.type
_entity_poly.pdbx_seq_one_letter_code
_entity_poly.pdbx_strand_id
1 'polypeptide(L)'
;IGGWRGNGKVRAAIAGKEIMGTADAIHIYLPFATKLMKGNEFAIFHLPKVNSNGTVTANPIMAKYAPNFMDVYKKIHGGVPSGTAWEALKQALVIGGSMQHVLMGPPGLNSKAAVALEKGLKIAMASENFSKDMKKQVLFVPEYVDRETALKVLAAPGKTSSKLQKYYKNFIVQATR
;
A
#
# COMPACT_ATOMS: atom_id res chain seq x y z
N ILE A 1 -4.72 -15.01 -14.87
CA ILE A 1 -4.13 -13.69 -15.15
C ILE A 1 -2.67 -13.89 -15.55
N GLY A 2 -2.35 -13.66 -16.83
CA GLY A 2 -0.96 -13.56 -17.28
C GLY A 2 -0.35 -12.28 -16.73
N GLY A 3 0.86 -12.38 -16.18
CA GLY A 3 1.57 -11.25 -15.58
C GLY A 3 3.05 -11.34 -15.88
N TRP A 4 3.69 -10.18 -16.00
CA TRP A 4 5.12 -10.11 -16.13
C TRP A 4 5.79 -10.63 -14.85
N ARG A 5 6.75 -11.55 -14.99
CA ARG A 5 7.57 -12.02 -13.86
C ARG A 5 8.53 -10.92 -13.41
N GLY A 6 8.06 -10.09 -12.48
CA GLY A 6 8.85 -9.06 -11.80
C GLY A 6 8.87 -7.69 -12.48
N ASN A 7 9.19 -6.67 -11.70
CA ASN A 7 9.11 -5.26 -12.10
C ASN A 7 10.08 -4.89 -13.22
N GLY A 8 11.20 -5.60 -13.39
CA GLY A 8 12.15 -5.34 -14.48
C GLY A 8 11.52 -5.51 -15.86
N LYS A 9 10.73 -6.58 -16.04
CA LYS A 9 10.04 -6.84 -17.31
C LYS A 9 8.87 -5.89 -17.54
N VAL A 10 8.11 -5.55 -16.49
CA VAL A 10 7.05 -4.52 -16.56
C VAL A 10 7.61 -3.20 -17.05
N ARG A 11 8.80 -2.79 -16.56
CA ARG A 11 9.43 -1.53 -16.98
C ARG A 11 9.93 -1.56 -18.42
N ALA A 12 10.51 -2.68 -18.85
CA ALA A 12 10.87 -2.88 -20.24
C ALA A 12 9.62 -2.78 -21.14
N ALA A 13 8.50 -3.38 -20.73
CA ALA A 13 7.23 -3.30 -21.44
C ALA A 13 6.65 -1.88 -21.48
N ILE A 14 6.76 -1.09 -20.39
CA ILE A 14 6.37 0.33 -20.40
C ILE A 14 7.25 1.13 -21.35
N ALA A 15 8.58 0.97 -21.25
CA ALA A 15 9.52 1.68 -22.11
C ALA A 15 9.37 1.30 -23.59
N GLY A 16 9.06 0.03 -23.86
CA GLY A 16 8.74 -0.51 -25.18
C GLY A 16 7.30 -0.23 -25.65
N LYS A 17 6.49 0.47 -24.85
CA LYS A 17 5.08 0.80 -25.13
C LYS A 17 4.16 -0.40 -25.33
N GLU A 18 4.52 -1.56 -24.79
CA GLU A 18 3.71 -2.79 -24.82
C GLU A 18 2.55 -2.74 -23.82
N ILE A 19 2.69 -1.97 -22.73
CA ILE A 19 1.64 -1.75 -21.76
C ILE A 19 1.45 -0.25 -21.50
N MET A 20 0.19 0.16 -21.34
CA MET A 20 -0.19 1.59 -21.21
C MET A 20 -0.31 2.07 -19.76
N GLY A 21 -0.22 1.17 -18.78
CA GLY A 21 -0.36 1.52 -17.37
C GLY A 21 0.12 0.44 -16.43
N THR A 22 0.53 0.86 -15.23
CA THR A 22 0.92 -0.01 -14.11
C THR A 22 0.46 0.60 -12.80
N ALA A 23 0.41 -0.21 -11.75
CA ALA A 23 0.27 0.25 -10.38
C ALA A 23 1.58 0.00 -9.63
N ASP A 24 2.15 1.05 -9.03
CA ASP A 24 3.39 0.97 -8.26
C ASP A 24 3.14 1.35 -6.79
N ALA A 25 3.83 0.67 -5.89
CA ALA A 25 3.98 1.14 -4.53
C ALA A 25 4.91 2.38 -4.49
N ILE A 26 4.72 3.28 -3.51
CA ILE A 26 5.46 4.56 -3.43
C ILE A 26 6.98 4.36 -3.43
N HIS A 27 7.48 3.33 -2.73
CA HIS A 27 8.89 2.98 -2.65
C HIS A 27 9.50 2.52 -3.99
N ILE A 28 8.67 2.18 -4.97
CA ILE A 28 9.06 1.88 -6.35
C ILE A 28 8.83 3.09 -7.25
N TYR A 29 7.67 3.74 -7.12
CA TYR A 29 7.28 4.86 -7.98
C TYR A 29 8.31 5.99 -7.95
N LEU A 30 8.68 6.44 -6.75
CA LEU A 30 9.58 7.59 -6.58
C LEU A 30 10.97 7.38 -7.18
N PRO A 31 11.74 6.33 -6.83
CA PRO A 31 13.09 6.17 -7.35
C PRO A 31 13.17 5.71 -8.81
N PHE A 32 12.08 5.15 -9.36
CA PHE A 32 12.12 4.51 -10.69
C PHE A 32 11.09 5.05 -11.68
N ALA A 33 9.79 4.95 -11.37
CA ALA A 33 8.76 5.29 -12.33
C ALA A 33 8.86 6.75 -12.78
N THR A 34 9.12 7.68 -11.85
CA THR A 34 9.32 9.10 -12.15
C THR A 34 10.46 9.37 -13.14
N LYS A 35 11.48 8.50 -13.21
CA LYS A 35 12.60 8.62 -14.14
C LYS A 35 12.33 8.02 -15.51
N LEU A 36 11.32 7.16 -15.61
CA LEU A 36 10.90 6.53 -16.86
C LEU A 36 9.87 7.38 -17.63
N MET A 37 9.20 8.31 -16.95
CA MET A 37 8.31 9.28 -17.58
C MET A 37 9.16 10.27 -18.40
N LYS A 38 9.11 10.17 -19.73
CA LYS A 38 9.94 10.96 -20.67
C LYS A 38 9.07 11.66 -21.72
N GLY A 39 7.81 11.93 -21.40
CA GLY A 39 6.87 12.60 -22.30
C GLY A 39 5.46 12.59 -21.73
N ASN A 40 4.56 11.86 -22.39
CA ASN A 40 3.13 11.82 -22.07
C ASN A 40 2.77 10.80 -20.97
N GLU A 41 3.75 10.20 -20.29
CA GLU A 41 3.48 9.33 -19.15
C GLU A 41 3.19 10.16 -17.89
N PHE A 42 2.07 9.88 -17.22
CA PHE A 42 1.71 10.55 -15.98
C PHE A 42 1.00 9.57 -15.03
N ALA A 43 1.07 9.85 -13.73
CA ALA A 43 0.27 9.14 -12.74
C ALA A 43 -1.17 9.68 -12.74
N ILE A 44 -2.14 8.79 -13.00
CA ILE A 44 -3.56 9.17 -13.13
C ILE A 44 -4.16 9.56 -11.78
N PHE A 45 -3.85 8.78 -10.74
CA PHE A 45 -4.22 9.05 -9.35
C PHE A 45 -3.33 8.26 -8.40
N HIS A 46 -3.39 8.59 -7.11
CA HIS A 46 -2.87 7.72 -6.05
C HIS A 46 -3.97 7.25 -5.11
N LEU A 47 -3.81 6.04 -4.58
CA LEU A 47 -4.69 5.50 -3.54
C LEU A 47 -4.48 6.28 -2.22
N PRO A 48 -5.53 6.43 -1.39
CA PRO A 48 -5.41 7.10 -0.12
C PRO A 48 -4.66 6.26 0.92
N LYS A 49 -4.16 6.91 1.97
CA LYS A 49 -3.73 6.26 3.21
C LYS A 49 -4.98 5.99 4.05
N VAL A 50 -5.12 4.77 4.57
CA VAL A 50 -6.16 4.43 5.55
C VAL A 50 -5.45 4.09 6.85
N ASN A 51 -5.77 4.80 7.93
CA ASN A 51 -5.20 4.49 9.24
C ASN A 51 -5.95 3.32 9.91
N SER A 52 -5.43 2.84 11.05
CA SER A 52 -6.03 1.74 11.82
C SER A 52 -7.46 2.01 12.30
N ASN A 53 -7.87 3.28 12.34
CA ASN A 53 -9.21 3.71 12.77
C ASN A 53 -10.17 3.87 11.57
N GLY A 54 -9.73 3.53 10.36
CA GLY A 54 -10.52 3.65 9.15
C GLY A 54 -10.62 5.07 8.59
N THR A 55 -9.90 6.04 9.16
CA THR A 55 -9.79 7.39 8.59
C THR A 55 -9.02 7.32 7.28
N VAL A 56 -9.58 7.92 6.24
CA VAL A 56 -9.01 7.95 4.90
C VAL A 56 -8.43 9.34 4.66
N THR A 57 -7.15 9.42 4.30
CA THR A 57 -6.48 10.67 3.97
C THR A 57 -5.68 10.56 2.68
N ALA A 58 -5.46 11.68 2.00
CA ALA A 58 -4.52 11.72 0.89
C ALA A 58 -3.10 11.42 1.40
N ASN A 59 -2.30 10.74 0.57
CA ASN A 59 -0.89 10.55 0.87
C ASN A 59 -0.12 11.84 0.49
N PRO A 60 0.48 12.57 1.45
CA PRO A 60 1.13 13.85 1.18
C PRO A 60 2.35 13.72 0.26
N ILE A 61 3.03 12.57 0.27
CA ILE A 61 4.18 12.32 -0.61
C ILE A 61 3.73 12.21 -2.07
N MET A 62 2.56 11.61 -2.32
CA MET A 62 2.02 11.39 -3.67
C MET A 62 1.19 12.55 -4.20
N ALA A 63 0.67 13.41 -3.33
CA ALA A 63 -0.16 14.56 -3.71
C ALA A 63 0.53 15.52 -4.70
N LYS A 64 1.87 15.55 -4.73
CA LYS A 64 2.64 16.36 -5.70
C LYS A 64 2.78 15.73 -7.09
N TYR A 65 2.42 14.46 -7.26
CA TYR A 65 2.57 13.73 -8.52
C TYR A 65 1.24 13.37 -9.19
N ALA A 66 0.19 13.17 -8.40
CA ALA A 66 -1.11 12.74 -8.90
C ALA A 66 -2.22 13.21 -7.96
N PRO A 67 -3.46 13.38 -8.46
CA PRO A 67 -4.61 13.62 -7.59
C PRO A 67 -4.92 12.39 -6.72
N ASN A 68 -5.61 12.62 -5.60
CA ASN A 68 -6.10 11.52 -4.79
C ASN A 68 -7.28 10.81 -5.48
N PHE A 69 -7.36 9.50 -5.34
CA PHE A 69 -8.48 8.69 -5.86
C PHE A 69 -9.86 9.25 -5.51
N MET A 70 -10.06 9.74 -4.28
CA MET A 70 -11.36 10.26 -3.85
C MET A 70 -11.76 11.53 -4.64
N ASP A 71 -10.79 12.38 -4.96
CA ASP A 71 -11.04 13.60 -5.75
C ASP A 71 -11.38 13.25 -7.20
N VAL A 72 -10.65 12.30 -7.79
CA VAL A 72 -10.94 11.79 -9.13
C VAL A 72 -12.31 11.13 -9.18
N TYR A 73 -12.63 10.28 -8.20
CA TYR A 73 -13.93 9.63 -8.09
C TYR A 73 -15.06 10.67 -8.00
N LYS A 74 -14.90 11.69 -7.15
CA LYS A 74 -15.87 12.78 -7.01
C LYS A 74 -16.03 13.58 -8.30
N LYS A 75 -14.95 13.86 -9.02
CA LYS A 75 -15.00 14.56 -10.32
C LYS A 75 -15.79 13.78 -11.37
N ILE A 76 -15.66 12.45 -11.40
CA ILE A 76 -16.30 11.58 -12.40
C ILE A 76 -17.75 11.26 -12.02
N HIS A 77 -18.01 10.98 -10.74
CA HIS A 77 -19.29 10.44 -10.28
C HIS A 77 -20.13 11.44 -9.47
N GLY A 78 -19.63 12.65 -9.21
CA GLY A 78 -20.36 13.71 -8.51
C GLY A 78 -20.45 13.55 -6.98
N GLY A 79 -19.92 12.47 -6.40
CA GLY A 79 -20.03 12.17 -4.97
C GLY A 79 -18.81 11.45 -4.41
N VAL A 80 -18.73 11.31 -3.09
CA VAL A 80 -17.66 10.53 -2.44
C VAL A 80 -17.90 9.03 -2.63
N PRO A 81 -16.84 8.20 -2.73
CA PRO A 81 -17.00 6.76 -2.84
C PRO A 81 -17.68 6.19 -1.58
N SER A 82 -18.60 5.25 -1.79
CA SER A 82 -19.39 4.63 -0.72
C SER A 82 -19.82 3.21 -1.10
N GLY A 83 -20.47 2.52 -0.16
CA GLY A 83 -20.98 1.17 -0.37
C GLY A 83 -19.94 0.06 -0.24
N THR A 84 -20.33 -1.17 -0.55
CA THR A 84 -19.56 -2.37 -0.21
C THR A 84 -18.24 -2.48 -0.95
N ALA A 85 -18.17 -2.03 -2.20
CA ALA A 85 -16.91 -2.00 -2.95
C ALA A 85 -15.90 -1.01 -2.33
N TRP A 86 -16.37 0.15 -1.86
CA TRP A 86 -15.53 1.12 -1.17
C TRP A 86 -15.03 0.60 0.18
N GLU A 87 -15.91 0.00 0.98
CA GLU A 87 -15.51 -0.63 2.25
C GLU A 87 -14.49 -1.77 2.03
N ALA A 88 -14.68 -2.57 0.98
CA ALA A 88 -13.72 -3.60 0.59
C ALA A 88 -12.36 -3.02 0.16
N LEU A 89 -12.35 -1.90 -0.57
CA LEU A 89 -11.11 -1.22 -0.94
C LEU A 89 -10.39 -0.65 0.28
N LYS A 90 -11.10 0.03 1.19
CA LYS A 90 -10.50 0.54 2.44
C LYS A 90 -9.88 -0.59 3.25
N GLN A 91 -10.57 -1.71 3.41
CA GLN A 91 -10.04 -2.86 4.12
C GLN A 91 -8.80 -3.44 3.43
N ALA A 92 -8.81 -3.56 2.10
CA ALA A 92 -7.65 -4.00 1.33
C ALA A 92 -6.45 -3.03 1.47
N LEU A 93 -6.69 -1.73 1.53
CA LEU A 93 -5.65 -0.72 1.75
C LEU A 93 -5.03 -0.79 3.15
N VAL A 94 -5.84 -1.02 4.19
CA VAL A 94 -5.34 -1.22 5.56
C VAL A 94 -4.48 -2.48 5.63
N ILE A 95 -5.00 -3.61 5.13
CA ILE A 95 -4.28 -4.89 5.14
C ILE A 95 -3.00 -4.80 4.31
N GLY A 96 -3.10 -4.35 3.06
CA GLY A 96 -1.97 -4.24 2.14
C GLY A 96 -0.91 -3.25 2.62
N GLY A 97 -1.31 -2.08 3.10
CA GLY A 97 -0.38 -1.05 3.57
C GLY A 97 0.38 -1.45 4.83
N SER A 98 -0.26 -2.15 5.77
CA SER A 98 0.38 -2.53 7.03
C SER A 98 1.09 -3.89 6.99
N MET A 99 0.64 -4.83 6.17
CA MET A 99 1.23 -6.18 6.13
C MET A 99 2.42 -6.32 5.17
N GLN A 100 2.69 -5.34 4.31
CA GLN A 100 3.81 -5.42 3.35
C GLN A 100 5.20 -5.46 4.02
N HIS A 101 5.36 -4.82 5.19
CA HIS A 101 6.65 -4.67 5.87
C HIS A 101 6.54 -4.92 7.38
N VAL A 102 5.96 -6.05 7.77
CA VAL A 102 5.78 -6.44 9.17
C VAL A 102 6.74 -7.57 9.55
N LEU A 103 7.36 -7.46 10.72
CA LEU A 103 8.10 -8.56 11.34
C LEU A 103 7.14 -9.37 12.21
N MET A 104 6.95 -10.64 11.87
CA MET A 104 6.11 -11.57 12.65
C MET A 104 6.96 -12.68 13.25
N GLY A 105 6.71 -12.99 14.52
CA GLY A 105 7.23 -14.18 15.17
C GLY A 105 6.34 -15.41 14.94
N PRO A 106 6.88 -16.63 15.11
CA PRO A 106 6.05 -17.83 15.11
C PRO A 106 5.08 -17.86 16.31
N PRO A 107 3.99 -18.63 16.24
CA PRO A 107 3.14 -18.90 17.40
C PRO A 107 3.98 -19.42 18.58
N GLY A 108 3.74 -18.89 19.77
CA GLY A 108 4.50 -19.26 20.97
C GLY A 108 5.89 -18.62 21.08
N LEU A 109 6.24 -17.63 20.23
CA LEU A 109 7.49 -16.88 20.38
C LEU A 109 7.64 -16.37 21.82
N ASN A 110 8.82 -16.57 22.38
CA ASN A 110 9.18 -16.11 23.71
C ASN A 110 8.87 -14.61 23.88
N SER A 111 8.11 -14.26 24.92
CA SER A 111 7.63 -12.89 25.14
C SER A 111 8.77 -11.88 25.35
N LYS A 112 9.87 -12.28 26.00
CA LYS A 112 11.06 -11.43 26.17
C LYS A 112 11.76 -11.18 24.84
N ALA A 113 11.85 -12.19 23.97
CA ALA A 113 12.40 -12.04 22.63
C ALA A 113 11.54 -11.09 21.77
N ALA A 114 10.22 -11.21 21.84
CA ALA A 114 9.31 -10.30 21.14
C ALA A 114 9.50 -8.84 21.57
N VAL A 115 9.60 -8.58 22.88
CA VAL A 115 9.85 -7.22 23.41
C VAL A 115 11.23 -6.70 23.01
N ALA A 116 12.26 -7.54 23.02
CA ALA A 116 13.60 -7.15 22.60
C ALA A 116 13.65 -6.78 21.11
N LEU A 117 13.00 -7.57 20.25
CA LEU A 117 12.89 -7.29 18.81
C LEU A 117 12.14 -5.98 18.54
N GLU A 118 11.01 -5.76 19.23
CA GLU A 118 10.24 -4.52 19.11
C GLU A 118 11.06 -3.30 19.49
N LYS A 119 11.76 -3.35 20.64
CA LYS A 119 12.65 -2.27 21.09
C LYS A 119 13.79 -2.01 20.10
N GLY A 120 14.44 -3.08 19.62
CA GLY A 120 15.52 -2.98 18.65
C GLY A 120 15.07 -2.35 17.34
N LEU A 121 13.92 -2.78 16.80
CA LEU A 121 13.35 -2.24 15.56
C LEU A 121 13.03 -0.75 15.71
N LYS A 122 12.39 -0.36 16.83
CA LYS A 122 12.06 1.05 17.10
C LYS A 122 13.32 1.92 17.15
N ILE A 123 14.39 1.46 17.81
CA ILE A 123 15.67 2.19 17.86
C ILE A 123 16.31 2.27 16.47
N ALA A 124 16.34 1.15 15.74
CA ALA A 124 16.93 1.10 14.40
C ALA A 124 16.22 2.05 13.43
N MET A 125 14.88 2.04 13.39
CA MET A 125 14.10 2.91 12.51
C MET A 125 14.18 4.39 12.89
N ALA A 126 14.43 4.70 14.17
CA ALA A 126 14.67 6.07 14.63
C ALA A 126 16.10 6.57 14.38
N SER A 127 17.02 5.70 13.92
CA SER A 127 18.41 6.07 13.72
C SER A 127 18.63 6.99 12.51
N GLU A 128 19.67 7.80 12.58
CA GLU A 128 20.09 8.65 11.46
C GLU A 128 20.52 7.81 10.25
N ASN A 129 21.23 6.70 10.48
CA ASN A 129 21.68 5.79 9.43
C ASN A 129 20.49 5.21 8.65
N PHE A 130 19.44 4.73 9.35
CA PHE A 130 18.23 4.27 8.70
C PHE A 130 17.58 5.38 7.87
N SER A 131 17.47 6.59 8.43
CA SER A 131 16.89 7.73 7.71
C SER A 131 17.69 8.10 6.45
N LYS A 132 19.03 8.08 6.53
CA LYS A 132 19.93 8.33 5.40
C LYS A 132 19.77 7.27 4.31
N ASP A 133 19.78 6.00 4.69
CA ASP A 133 19.64 4.88 3.76
C ASP A 133 18.27 4.89 3.07
N MET A 134 17.19 5.10 3.82
CA MET A 134 15.85 5.16 3.24
C MET A 134 15.67 6.34 2.28
N LYS A 135 16.19 7.52 2.63
CA LYS A 135 16.20 8.68 1.71
C LYS A 135 17.01 8.41 0.45
N LYS A 136 18.11 7.66 0.54
CA LYS A 136 18.93 7.29 -0.63
C LYS A 136 18.23 6.26 -1.52
N GLN A 137 17.59 5.25 -0.93
CA GLN A 137 17.04 4.11 -1.66
C GLN A 137 15.63 4.36 -2.19
N VAL A 138 14.74 4.87 -1.33
CA VAL A 138 13.29 4.96 -1.62
C VAL A 138 12.76 6.39 -1.60
N LEU A 139 13.62 7.38 -1.32
CA LEU A 139 13.35 8.83 -1.37
C LEU A 139 12.38 9.36 -0.30
N PHE A 140 12.06 8.56 0.72
CA PHE A 140 11.34 8.98 1.93
C PHE A 140 11.75 8.10 3.11
N VAL A 141 11.37 8.49 4.33
CA VAL A 141 11.60 7.68 5.54
C VAL A 141 10.29 6.99 5.92
N PRO A 142 10.22 5.65 5.95
CA PRO A 142 9.05 4.92 6.41
C PRO A 142 8.74 5.22 7.89
N GLU A 143 7.45 5.30 8.20
CA GLU A 143 6.97 5.45 9.57
C GLU A 143 7.06 4.10 10.32
N TYR A 144 7.47 4.15 11.60
CA TYR A 144 7.36 2.99 12.49
C TYR A 144 5.90 2.77 12.89
N VAL A 145 5.44 1.52 12.82
CA VAL A 145 4.11 1.11 13.30
C VAL A 145 4.31 0.26 14.56
N ASP A 146 3.70 0.69 15.66
CA ASP A 146 3.79 -0.06 16.92
C ASP A 146 3.03 -1.39 16.89
N ARG A 147 3.34 -2.26 17.85
CA ARG A 147 2.76 -3.58 17.97
C ARG A 147 1.25 -3.56 18.13
N GLU A 148 0.70 -2.62 18.90
CA GLU A 148 -0.74 -2.53 19.14
C GLU A 148 -1.49 -2.26 17.83
N THR A 149 -1.00 -1.30 17.06
CA THR A 149 -1.52 -0.93 15.75
C THR A 149 -1.38 -2.09 14.77
N ALA A 150 -0.23 -2.75 14.73
CA ALA A 150 -0.01 -3.93 13.88
C ALA A 150 -0.99 -5.07 14.21
N LEU A 151 -1.22 -5.36 15.49
CA LEU A 151 -2.17 -6.39 15.93
C LEU A 151 -3.62 -6.03 15.58
N LYS A 152 -4.00 -4.76 15.69
CA LYS A 152 -5.33 -4.28 15.25
C LYS A 152 -5.54 -4.54 13.76
N VAL A 153 -4.53 -4.29 12.93
CA VAL A 153 -4.61 -4.54 11.48
C VAL A 153 -4.63 -6.04 11.19
N LEU A 154 -3.79 -6.85 11.84
CA LEU A 154 -3.76 -8.31 11.67
C LEU A 154 -5.07 -8.99 12.09
N ALA A 155 -5.77 -8.43 13.08
CA ALA A 155 -7.08 -8.93 13.51
C ALA A 155 -8.24 -8.48 12.59
N ALA A 156 -8.03 -7.47 11.74
CA ALA A 156 -9.09 -6.89 10.91
C ALA A 156 -9.74 -7.89 9.92
N PRO A 157 -9.00 -8.82 9.27
CA PRO A 157 -9.61 -9.86 8.44
C PRO A 157 -10.61 -10.74 9.20
N GLY A 158 -10.33 -11.07 10.46
CA GLY A 158 -11.23 -11.86 11.31
C GLY A 158 -12.52 -11.12 11.71
N LYS A 159 -12.56 -9.80 11.52
CA LYS A 159 -13.72 -8.93 11.80
C LYS A 159 -14.46 -8.50 10.53
N THR A 160 -14.12 -9.10 9.38
CA THR A 160 -14.75 -8.80 8.09
C THR A 160 -16.23 -9.18 8.12
N SER A 161 -17.13 -8.24 7.84
CA SER A 161 -18.57 -8.52 7.82
C SER A 161 -18.94 -9.60 6.78
N SER A 162 -20.02 -10.34 7.02
CA SER A 162 -20.53 -11.34 6.08
C SER A 162 -20.80 -10.76 4.69
N LYS A 163 -21.25 -9.49 4.63
CA LYS A 163 -21.45 -8.73 3.38
C LYS A 163 -20.14 -8.56 2.61
N LEU A 164 -19.05 -8.18 3.28
CA LEU A 164 -17.73 -8.03 2.65
C LEU A 164 -17.11 -9.37 2.27
N GLN A 165 -17.25 -10.40 3.10
CA GLN A 165 -16.81 -11.75 2.75
C GLN A 165 -17.49 -12.26 1.47
N LYS A 166 -18.81 -12.06 1.35
CA LYS A 166 -19.56 -12.41 0.13
C LYS A 166 -19.08 -11.59 -1.07
N TYR A 167 -18.83 -10.29 -0.89
CA TYR A 167 -18.27 -9.44 -1.93
C TYR A 167 -16.92 -9.97 -2.44
N TYR A 168 -15.97 -10.26 -1.55
CA TYR A 168 -14.66 -10.81 -1.94
C TYR A 168 -14.77 -12.14 -2.66
N LYS A 169 -15.61 -13.07 -2.16
CA LYS A 169 -15.84 -14.36 -2.81
C LYS A 169 -16.35 -14.19 -4.24
N ASN A 170 -17.36 -13.34 -4.43
CA ASN A 170 -17.91 -13.06 -5.75
C ASN A 170 -16.89 -12.39 -6.68
N PHE A 171 -16.14 -11.42 -6.16
CA PHE A 171 -15.10 -10.73 -6.92
C PHE A 171 -14.01 -11.70 -7.39
N ILE A 172 -13.54 -12.59 -6.51
CA ILE A 172 -12.54 -13.61 -6.86
C ILE A 172 -13.07 -14.50 -7.98
N VAL A 173 -14.29 -15.04 -7.83
CA VAL A 173 -14.91 -15.90 -8.88
C VAL A 173 -15.00 -15.17 -10.22
N GLN A 174 -15.36 -13.89 -10.22
CA GLN A 174 -15.41 -13.09 -11.44
C GLN A 174 -14.02 -12.85 -12.04
N ALA A 175 -13.02 -12.54 -11.21
CA ALA A 175 -11.66 -12.23 -11.64
C ALA A 175 -10.86 -13.45 -12.12
N THR A 176 -11.30 -14.67 -11.78
CA THR A 176 -10.68 -15.94 -12.19
C THR A 176 -11.40 -16.66 -13.31
N ARG A 177 -12.49 -16.11 -13.84
CA ARG A 177 -13.10 -16.55 -15.10
C ARG A 177 -12.33 -15.99 -16.28
#